data_AF-W9R6G1-F1
#
_entry.id   AF-W9R6G1-F1
#
_cell.length_a   1.000
_cell.length_b   1.000
_cell.length_c   1.000
_cell.angle_alpha   90.00
_cell.angle_beta   90.00
_cell.angle_gamma   90.00
#
_symmetry.space_group_name_H-M   'P 1'
#
loop_
_entity.id
_entity.type
_entity.pdbx_description
1 polymer ?
#
loop_
_entity_poly.entity_id
_entity_poly.type
_entity_poly.pdbx_seq_one_letter_code
_entity_poly.pdbx_strand_id
1 'polypeptide(L)'
;MHSDQPINAVLITDFLKVGVFVREWAKKDELVSSSVIEEVAKRLMKSEEGDEIRKKAEELGCQVIMSTEKGGITKMEWDSFIAHITRES
;
A
#
# COMPACT_ATOMS: atom_id res chain seq x y z
N MET A 1 19.06 -5.76 0.65
CA MET A 1 17.95 -5.76 1.64
C MET A 1 17.22 -4.45 1.45
N HIS A 2 15.94 -4.49 1.05
CA HIS A 2 15.17 -3.32 0.62
C HIS A 2 15.15 -2.24 1.72
N SER A 3 15.88 -1.14 1.53
CA SER A 3 16.01 -0.05 2.52
C SER A 3 14.66 0.56 2.91
N ASP A 4 13.68 0.46 2.01
CA ASP A 4 12.44 1.22 2.12
C ASP A 4 11.31 0.41 2.76
N GLN A 5 11.48 -0.91 2.93
CA GLN A 5 10.49 -1.78 3.58
C GLN A 5 9.98 -1.25 4.94
N PRO A 6 10.84 -0.78 5.87
CA PRO A 6 10.36 -0.15 7.10
C PRO A 6 9.39 1.00 6.87
N ILE A 7 9.76 1.92 5.97
CA ILE A 7 9.00 3.13 5.69
C ILE A 7 7.70 2.77 4.97
N ASN A 8 7.76 1.86 4.01
CA ASN A 8 6.60 1.36 3.28
C ASN A 8 5.63 0.63 4.21
N ALA A 9 6.12 -0.12 5.20
CA ALA A 9 5.25 -0.76 6.17
C ALA A 9 4.46 0.28 6.97
N VAL A 10 5.14 1.31 7.51
CA VAL A 10 4.49 2.42 8.23
C VAL A 10 3.49 3.16 7.32
N LEU A 11 3.86 3.45 6.07
CA LEU A 11 2.96 4.06 5.10
C LEU A 11 1.67 3.23 4.91
N ILE A 12 1.80 1.92 4.72
CA ILE A 12 0.68 1.01 4.46
C ILE A 12 -0.22 0.84 5.69
N THR A 13 0.36 0.71 6.89
CA THR A 13 -0.40 0.39 8.11
C THR A 13 -0.90 1.63 8.83
N ASP A 14 -0.07 2.65 9.01
CA ASP A 14 -0.35 3.73 9.95
C ASP A 14 -1.02 4.92 9.23
N PHE A 15 -0.57 5.21 8.01
CA PHE A 15 -1.06 6.33 7.21
C PHE A 15 -2.22 5.93 6.29
N LEU A 16 -1.99 4.97 5.39
CA LEU A 16 -3.00 4.52 4.44
C LEU A 16 -4.05 3.61 5.10
N LYS A 17 -3.68 2.91 6.19
CA LYS A 17 -4.56 1.99 6.92
C LYS A 17 -5.16 0.90 6.03
N VAL A 18 -4.35 0.38 5.10
CA VAL A 18 -4.72 -0.66 4.13
C VAL A 18 -3.99 -1.98 4.38
N GLY A 19 -3.28 -2.11 5.51
CA GLY A 19 -2.59 -3.34 5.88
C GLY A 19 -2.43 -3.48 7.40
N VAL A 20 -1.92 -4.63 7.81
CA VAL A 20 -1.66 -4.98 9.22
C VAL A 20 -0.20 -5.34 9.42
N PHE A 21 0.36 -4.95 10.57
CA PHE A 21 1.63 -5.50 11.02
C PHE A 21 1.45 -6.93 11.50
N VAL A 22 2.29 -7.84 10.99
CA VAL A 22 2.46 -9.18 11.57
C VAL A 22 3.32 -9.12 12.83
N ARG A 23 4.23 -8.15 12.88
CA ARG A 23 5.12 -7.89 14.01
C ARG A 23 5.59 -6.45 13.97
N GLU A 24 5.73 -5.84 15.13
CA GLU A 24 6.29 -4.48 15.29
C GLU A 24 7.69 -4.36 14.68
N TRP A 25 7.97 -3.21 14.07
CA TRP A 25 9.27 -2.94 13.45
C TRP A 25 10.43 -3.03 14.44
N ALA A 26 10.21 -2.62 15.71
CA ALA A 26 11.21 -2.71 16.77
C ALA A 26 11.72 -4.15 17.02
N LYS A 27 10.93 -5.16 16.65
CA LYS A 27 11.22 -6.59 16.85
C LYS A 27 11.55 -7.32 15.55
N LYS A 28 11.92 -6.59 14.48
CA LYS A 28 12.11 -7.14 13.13
C LYS A 28 13.11 -8.33 13.04
N ASP A 29 14.04 -8.46 13.97
CA ASP A 29 15.06 -9.51 13.96
C ASP A 29 14.62 -10.76 14.75
N GLU A 30 13.48 -10.72 15.44
CA GLU A 30 12.94 -11.87 16.16
C GLU A 30 12.39 -12.93 15.18
N LEU A 31 11.93 -14.08 15.67
CA LEU A 31 11.24 -15.05 14.83
C LEU A 31 9.74 -14.94 15.07
N VAL A 32 8.94 -14.80 14.02
CA VAL A 32 7.48 -14.79 14.12
C VAL A 32 7.00 -16.25 14.15
N SER A 33 6.29 -16.65 15.21
CA SER A 33 5.72 -17.99 15.29
C SER A 33 4.55 -18.16 14.31
N SER A 34 4.27 -19.41 13.94
CA SER A 34 3.10 -19.75 13.12
C SER A 34 1.78 -19.31 13.77
N SER A 35 1.68 -19.38 15.10
CA SER A 35 0.49 -18.95 15.84
C SER A 35 0.21 -17.46 15.69
N VAL A 36 1.25 -16.61 15.71
CA VAL A 36 1.11 -15.16 15.50
C VAL A 36 0.66 -14.87 14.08
N ILE A 37 1.23 -15.56 13.09
CA ILE A 37 0.83 -15.41 11.69
C ILE A 37 -0.64 -15.79 11.51
N GLU A 38 -1.06 -16.91 12.10
CA GLU A 38 -2.46 -17.38 12.05
C GLU A 38 -3.42 -16.36 12.67
N GLU A 39 -3.07 -15.80 13.83
CA GLU A 39 -3.89 -14.80 14.51
C GLU A 39 -4.07 -13.54 13.66
N VAL A 40 -2.97 -13.01 13.12
CA VAL A 40 -3.00 -11.80 12.27
C VAL A 40 -3.78 -12.04 10.99
N ALA A 41 -3.61 -13.21 10.36
CA ALA A 41 -4.39 -13.59 9.19
C ALA A 41 -5.89 -13.69 9.50
N LYS A 42 -6.26 -14.31 10.63
CA LYS A 42 -7.66 -14.38 11.08
C LYS A 42 -8.23 -13.00 11.36
N ARG A 43 -7.47 -12.12 12.03
CA ARG A 43 -7.86 -10.74 12.29
C ARG A 43 -8.14 -10.00 10.98
N LEU A 44 -7.22 -10.05 10.02
CA LEU A 44 -7.39 -9.40 8.72
C LEU A 44 -8.60 -9.93 7.93
N MET A 45 -8.92 -11.22 8.05
CA MET A 45 -9.95 -11.87 7.23
C MET A 45 -11.34 -11.99 7.86
N LYS A 46 -11.43 -11.98 9.19
CA LYS A 46 -12.65 -12.37 9.93
C LYS A 46 -13.05 -11.39 11.04
N SER A 47 -12.40 -10.25 11.15
CA SER A 47 -12.76 -9.22 12.13
C SER A 47 -13.29 -7.96 11.45
N GLU A 48 -14.04 -7.16 12.21
CA GLU A 48 -14.53 -5.84 11.77
C GLU A 48 -13.36 -4.90 11.39
N GLU A 49 -12.26 -4.93 12.15
CA GLU A 49 -11.02 -4.21 11.79
C GLU A 49 -10.53 -4.64 10.39
N GLY A 50 -10.52 -5.94 10.13
CA GLY A 50 -10.12 -6.50 8.83
C GLY A 50 -11.05 -6.08 7.70
N ASP A 51 -12.35 -5.98 7.96
CA ASP A 51 -13.35 -5.54 6.97
C ASP A 51 -13.13 -4.09 6.57
N GLU A 52 -12.86 -3.21 7.55
CA GLU A 52 -12.52 -1.80 7.30
C GLU A 52 -11.23 -1.67 6.48
N ILE A 53 -10.20 -2.45 6.80
CA ILE A 53 -8.92 -2.44 6.08
C ILE A 53 -9.13 -2.83 4.62
N ARG A 54 -9.88 -3.91 4.35
CA ARG A 54 -10.14 -4.38 2.98
C ARG A 54 -10.97 -3.35 2.20
N LYS A 55 -11.95 -2.71 2.82
CA LYS A 55 -12.73 -1.63 2.21
C LYS A 55 -11.85 -0.44 1.81
N LYS A 56 -10.97 0.03 2.70
CA LYS A 56 -10.02 1.11 2.40
C LYS A 56 -9.04 0.72 1.28
N ALA A 57 -8.58 -0.52 1.29
CA ALA A 57 -7.69 -1.03 0.24
C ALA A 57 -8.39 -1.05 -1.13
N GLU A 58 -9.67 -1.43 -1.19
CA GLU A 58 -10.48 -1.39 -2.40
C GLU A 58 -10.69 0.04 -2.90
N GLU A 59 -11.10 0.96 -2.02
CA GLU A 59 -11.28 2.38 -2.35
C GLU A 59 -9.98 3.02 -2.87
N LEU A 60 -8.86 2.77 -2.20
CA LEU A 60 -7.54 3.26 -2.63
C LEU A 60 -7.15 2.65 -3.98
N GLY A 61 -7.39 1.35 -4.18
CA GLY A 61 -7.12 0.68 -5.46
C GLY A 61 -7.88 1.30 -6.63
N CYS A 62 -9.18 1.56 -6.44
CA CYS A 62 -10.01 2.26 -7.43
C CYS A 62 -9.47 3.66 -7.75
N GLN A 63 -9.08 4.44 -6.74
CA GLN A 63 -8.50 5.78 -6.95
C GLN A 63 -7.18 5.72 -7.74
N VAL A 64 -6.31 4.76 -7.43
CA VAL A 64 -5.06 4.56 -8.17
C VAL A 64 -5.34 4.24 -9.63
N ILE A 65 -6.25 3.30 -9.91
CA ILE A 65 -6.64 2.96 -11.28
C ILE A 65 -7.14 4.20 -12.02
N MET A 66 -8.13 4.91 -11.46
CA MET A 66 -8.70 6.12 -12.06
C MET A 66 -7.65 7.21 -12.31
N SER A 67 -6.64 7.36 -11.46
CA SER A 67 -5.56 8.33 -11.65
C SER A 67 -4.69 8.06 -12.89
N THR A 68 -4.61 6.79 -13.30
CA THR A 68 -3.79 6.32 -14.43
C THR A 68 -4.57 6.16 -15.73
N GLU A 69 -5.90 6.12 -15.66
CA GLU A 69 -6.77 6.04 -16.84
C GLU A 69 -6.77 7.35 -17.65
N LYS A 70 -7.39 7.31 -18.84
CA LYS A 70 -7.49 8.49 -19.71
C LYS A 70 -8.21 9.63 -19.01
N GLY A 71 -7.55 10.78 -18.90
CA GLY A 71 -8.07 11.94 -18.17
C GLY A 71 -7.78 11.92 -16.66
N GLY A 72 -7.10 10.88 -16.16
CA GLY A 72 -6.56 10.83 -14.81
C GLY A 72 -5.31 11.71 -14.65
N ILE A 73 -5.09 12.22 -13.43
CA ILE A 73 -4.01 13.19 -13.12
C ILE A 73 -2.64 12.62 -13.49
N THR A 74 -2.32 11.41 -13.01
CA THR A 74 -1.05 10.74 -13.29
C THR A 74 -0.84 10.55 -14.80
N LYS A 75 -1.91 10.23 -15.54
CA LYS A 75 -1.84 10.09 -17.00
C LYS A 75 -1.55 11.43 -17.68
N MET A 76 -2.18 12.51 -17.25
CA MET A 76 -1.94 13.86 -17.77
C MET A 76 -0.53 14.36 -17.46
N GLU A 77 -0.04 14.14 -16.24
CA GLU A 77 1.33 14.46 -15.85
C GLU A 77 2.34 13.67 -16.69
N TRP A 78 2.08 12.38 -16.92
CA TRP A 78 2.92 11.55 -17.77
C TRP A 78 2.94 12.04 -19.22
N ASP A 79 1.77 12.34 -19.79
CA ASP A 79 1.68 12.86 -21.17
C ASP A 79 2.39 14.22 -21.30
N SER A 80 2.29 15.08 -20.28
CA SER A 80 3.03 16.34 -20.20
C SER A 80 4.54 16.13 -20.14
N PHE A 81 5.00 15.18 -19.32
CA PHE A 81 6.42 14.82 -19.22
C PHE A 81 6.96 14.30 -20.55
N ILE A 82 6.26 13.40 -21.22
CA ILE A 82 6.64 12.90 -22.56
C ILE A 82 6.73 14.05 -23.55
N ALA A 83 5.70 14.91 -23.63
CA ALA A 83 5.70 16.05 -24.53
C ALA A 83 6.87 17.01 -24.28
N HIS A 84 7.30 17.17 -23.02
CA HIS A 84 8.45 17.99 -22.66
C HIS A 84 9.76 17.40 -23.17
N ILE A 85 10.00 16.10 -22.98
CA ILE A 85 11.26 15.45 -23.37
C ILE A 85 11.36 15.15 -24.87
N THR A 86 10.23 15.08 -25.58
CA THR A 86 10.19 14.85 -27.04
C THR A 86 10.10 16.14 -27.85
N ARG A 87 10.20 17.32 -27.21
CA ARG A 87 10.16 18.59 -27.93
C ARG A 87 11.44 18.71 -28.74
N GLU A 88 11.35 18.70 -30.07
CA GLU A 88 12.50 19.06 -30.91
C GLU A 88 12.91 20.50 -30.59
N SER A 89 14.22 20.72 -30.49
CA SER A 89 14.82 22.02 -30.24
C SER A 89 14.66 22.97 -31.41
#